data_AF-A0A9R1VMS6-F1
#
_entry.id   AF-A0A9R1VMS6-F1
#
_cell.length_a   1.000
_cell.length_b   1.000
_cell.length_c   1.000
_cell.angle_alpha   90.00
_cell.angle_beta   90.00
_cell.angle_gamma   90.00
#
_symmetry.space_group_name_H-M   'P 1'
#
loop_
_entity.id
_entity.type
_entity.pdbx_description
1 polymer ?
#
loop_
_entity_poly.entity_id
_entity_poly.type
_entity_poly.pdbx_seq_one_letter_code
_entity_poly.pdbx_strand_id
1 'polypeptide(L)'
;MNRKQILGGVLRMESILERYDRHSYTERQLNEGTTHQTQENWSLEHAKLKARIEVLEKNKRHLMGEDLDSLSLKELQNCEQQLDTALRRLRLRKNQLMLETISDLQKKDKALQDQNNVLSKEVKEKEKELLPQPQPQAQTHDNIGTLNLGEMYETHAQIGGGNVKMEETRRQDQALPVMPHWMLQYINQ
;
A
#
# COMPACT_ATOMS: atom_id res chain seq x y z
N MET A 1 -43.12 41.08 66.99
CA MET A 1 -42.71 39.70 66.63
C MET A 1 -42.30 38.97 67.91
N ASN A 2 -42.95 37.87 68.26
CA ASN A 2 -42.82 37.26 69.60
C ASN A 2 -41.49 36.51 69.77
N ARG A 3 -40.82 36.62 70.93
CA ARG A 3 -39.55 35.90 71.27
C ARG A 3 -39.62 34.40 70.94
N LYS A 4 -40.79 33.78 71.15
CA LYS A 4 -41.05 32.37 70.83
C LYS A 4 -40.93 32.03 69.34
N GLN A 5 -41.27 32.95 68.43
CA GLN A 5 -41.12 32.76 66.98
C GLN A 5 -39.66 32.85 66.53
N ILE A 6 -38.87 33.74 67.15
CA ILE A 6 -37.43 33.90 66.83
C ILE A 6 -36.65 32.66 67.30
N LEU A 7 -36.86 32.19 68.54
CA LEU A 7 -36.26 30.94 69.02
C LEU A 7 -36.71 29.72 68.19
N GLY A 8 -37.98 29.65 67.81
CA GLY A 8 -38.49 28.58 66.94
C GLY A 8 -37.83 28.58 65.55
N GLY A 9 -37.49 29.75 65.01
CA GLY A 9 -36.75 29.88 63.75
C GLY A 9 -35.29 29.42 63.88
N VAL A 10 -34.61 29.78 64.98
CA VAL A 10 -33.22 29.38 65.24
C VAL A 10 -33.10 27.87 65.45
N LEU A 11 -33.97 27.27 66.29
CA LEU A 11 -34.01 25.83 66.50
C LEU A 11 -34.35 25.05 65.21
N ARG A 12 -35.20 25.61 64.35
CA ARG A 12 -35.51 25.04 63.03
C ARG A 12 -34.30 25.08 62.10
N MET A 13 -33.51 26.15 62.14
CA MET A 13 -32.28 26.29 61.35
C MET A 13 -31.21 25.30 61.82
N GLU A 14 -30.99 25.18 63.14
CA GLU A 14 -30.07 24.21 63.73
C GLU A 14 -30.43 22.78 63.33
N SER A 15 -31.71 22.42 63.36
CA SER A 15 -32.19 21.11 62.92
C SER A 15 -32.04 20.86 61.41
N ILE A 16 -32.11 21.92 60.58
CA ILE A 16 -31.85 21.79 59.14
C ILE A 16 -30.35 21.60 58.89
N LEU A 17 -29.49 22.37 59.58
CA LEU A 17 -28.05 22.26 59.46
C LEU A 17 -27.54 20.91 59.96
N GLU A 18 -28.03 20.42 61.10
CA GLU A 18 -27.67 19.11 61.65
C GLU A 18 -28.06 17.97 60.69
N ARG A 19 -29.25 18.06 60.07
CA ARG A 19 -29.65 17.08 59.05
C ARG A 19 -28.76 17.16 57.81
N TYR A 20 -28.41 18.38 57.37
CA TYR A 20 -27.53 18.55 56.21
C TYR A 20 -26.13 18.01 56.48
N ASP A 21 -25.57 18.30 57.66
CA ASP A 21 -24.24 17.82 58.05
C ASP A 21 -24.21 16.29 58.15
N ARG A 22 -25.26 15.70 58.74
CA ARG A 22 -25.41 14.24 58.79
C ARG A 22 -25.53 13.62 57.40
N HIS A 23 -26.30 14.23 56.50
CA HIS A 23 -26.44 13.75 55.12
C HIS A 23 -25.13 13.89 54.33
N SER A 24 -24.46 15.03 54.42
CA SER A 24 -23.18 15.29 53.75
C SER A 24 -22.08 14.33 54.23
N TYR A 25 -22.04 14.04 55.54
CA TYR A 25 -21.12 13.05 56.08
C TYR A 25 -21.43 11.64 55.54
N THR A 26 -22.69 11.21 55.53
CA THR A 26 -23.06 9.89 54.99
C THR A 26 -22.77 9.77 53.49
N GLU A 27 -22.98 10.82 52.72
CA GLU A 27 -22.69 10.88 51.29
C GLU A 27 -21.18 10.78 51.02
N ARG A 28 -20.36 11.49 51.81
CA ARG A 28 -18.89 11.42 51.71
C ARG A 28 -18.38 10.02 52.01
N GLN A 29 -18.88 9.35 53.05
CA GLN A 29 -18.48 7.98 53.40
C GLN A 29 -18.83 6.97 52.29
N LEU A 30 -20.00 7.11 51.64
CA LEU A 30 -20.41 6.27 50.51
C LEU A 30 -19.56 6.53 49.27
N ASN A 31 -19.25 7.81 49.00
CA ASN A 31 -18.38 8.19 47.89
C ASN A 31 -16.93 7.77 48.13
N GLU A 32 -16.38 7.87 49.33
CA GLU A 32 -15.01 7.45 49.63
C GLU A 32 -14.82 5.95 49.34
N GLY A 33 -15.77 5.10 49.74
CA GLY A 33 -15.73 3.67 49.39
C GLY A 33 -15.82 3.42 47.89
N THR A 34 -16.67 4.16 47.18
CA THR A 34 -16.86 4.02 45.72
C THR A 34 -15.67 4.57 44.93
N THR A 35 -15.12 5.71 45.34
CA THR A 35 -13.95 6.35 44.73
C THR A 35 -12.69 5.53 44.97
N HIS A 36 -12.50 4.99 46.18
CA HIS A 36 -11.39 4.08 46.47
C HIS A 36 -11.48 2.81 45.62
N GLN A 37 -12.65 2.17 45.57
CA GLN A 37 -12.88 1.01 44.69
C GLN A 37 -12.65 1.35 43.21
N THR A 38 -13.10 2.52 42.75
CA THR A 38 -12.89 2.97 41.37
C THR A 38 -11.41 3.22 41.09
N GLN A 39 -10.68 3.82 42.02
CA GLN A 39 -9.24 4.08 41.91
C GLN A 39 -8.42 2.77 41.95
N GLU A 40 -8.77 1.84 42.82
CA GLU A 40 -8.19 0.48 42.85
C GLU A 40 -8.46 -0.27 41.55
N ASN A 41 -9.67 -0.16 40.99
CA ASN A 41 -10.01 -0.73 39.69
C ASN A 41 -9.14 -0.14 38.56
N TRP A 42 -8.96 1.19 38.52
CA TRP A 42 -8.06 1.82 37.54
C TRP A 42 -6.60 1.40 37.72
N SER A 43 -6.13 1.28 38.96
CA SER A 43 -4.78 0.81 39.25
C SER A 43 -4.57 -0.63 38.74
N LEU A 44 -5.55 -1.50 39.00
CA LEU A 44 -5.52 -2.88 38.54
C LEU A 44 -5.56 -2.99 37.00
N GLU A 45 -6.46 -2.27 36.35
CA GLU A 45 -6.55 -2.26 34.88
C GLU A 45 -5.29 -1.66 34.24
N HIS A 46 -4.71 -0.62 34.84
CA HIS A 46 -3.43 -0.09 34.40
C HIS A 46 -2.31 -1.12 34.55
N ALA A 47 -2.21 -1.83 35.67
CA ALA A 47 -1.21 -2.87 35.87
C ALA A 47 -1.36 -4.01 34.85
N LYS A 48 -2.59 -4.42 34.57
CA LYS A 48 -2.92 -5.43 33.56
C LYS A 48 -2.53 -4.99 32.14
N LEU A 49 -2.84 -3.73 31.79
CA LEU A 49 -2.46 -3.17 30.49
C LEU A 49 -0.94 -3.08 30.36
N LYS A 50 -0.26 -2.63 31.40
CA LYS A 50 1.21 -2.55 31.45
C LYS A 50 1.85 -3.92 31.24
N ALA A 51 1.39 -4.95 31.97
CA ALA A 51 1.85 -6.33 31.79
C ALA A 51 1.61 -6.82 30.35
N ARG A 52 0.49 -6.45 29.73
CA ARG A 52 0.20 -6.81 28.33
C ARG A 52 1.18 -6.15 27.36
N ILE A 53 1.51 -4.88 27.57
CA ILE A 53 2.50 -4.14 26.76
C ILE A 53 3.87 -4.81 26.88
N GLU A 54 4.32 -5.11 28.11
CA GLU A 54 5.62 -5.74 28.35
C GLU A 54 5.74 -7.10 27.63
N VAL A 55 4.68 -7.92 27.64
CA VAL A 55 4.63 -9.18 26.89
C VAL A 55 4.71 -8.95 25.39
N LEU A 56 3.98 -7.95 24.85
CA LEU A 56 4.01 -7.63 23.42
C LEU A 56 5.37 -7.12 22.98
N GLU A 57 6.01 -6.25 23.76
CA GLU A 57 7.34 -5.73 23.49
C GLU A 57 8.39 -6.85 23.53
N LYS A 58 8.31 -7.74 24.51
CA LYS A 58 9.18 -8.92 24.59
C LYS A 58 9.00 -9.82 23.36
N ASN A 59 7.75 -10.09 22.97
CA ASN A 59 7.46 -10.86 21.76
C ASN A 59 8.02 -10.18 20.50
N LYS A 60 7.85 -8.85 20.37
CA LYS A 60 8.45 -8.07 19.28
C LYS A 60 9.97 -8.25 19.22
N ARG A 61 10.66 -8.15 20.36
CA ARG A 61 12.13 -8.37 20.42
C ARG A 61 12.50 -9.76 19.92
N HIS A 62 11.81 -10.81 20.37
CA HIS A 62 12.04 -12.17 19.89
C HIS A 62 11.84 -12.31 18.37
N LEU A 63 10.78 -11.72 17.81
CA LEU A 63 10.52 -11.72 16.36
C LEU A 63 11.58 -10.93 15.57
N MET A 64 12.24 -9.96 16.21
CA MET A 64 13.36 -9.22 15.64
C MET A 64 14.71 -9.93 15.81
N GLY A 65 14.71 -11.11 16.44
CA GLY A 65 15.93 -11.88 16.71
C GLY A 65 16.71 -11.44 17.96
N GLU A 66 16.08 -10.67 18.85
CA GLU A 66 16.65 -10.17 20.11
C GLU A 66 16.18 -11.03 21.31
N ASP A 67 16.94 -11.01 22.42
CA ASP A 67 16.62 -11.71 23.69
C ASP A 67 16.32 -13.22 23.58
N LEU A 68 16.90 -13.90 22.59
CA LEU A 68 16.60 -15.30 22.26
C LEU A 68 17.15 -16.31 23.28
N ASP A 69 18.17 -15.95 24.05
CA ASP A 69 18.81 -16.85 25.04
C ASP A 69 17.83 -17.33 26.12
N SER A 70 16.74 -16.58 26.34
CA SER A 70 15.71 -16.93 27.32
C SER A 70 14.64 -17.89 26.80
N LEU A 71 14.67 -18.23 25.51
CA LEU A 71 13.67 -19.07 24.86
C LEU A 71 14.08 -20.54 24.86
N SER A 72 13.10 -21.41 25.06
CA SER A 72 13.27 -22.84 24.80
C SER A 72 13.32 -23.14 23.29
N LEU A 73 13.87 -24.30 22.92
CA LEU A 73 13.92 -24.76 21.53
C LEU A 73 12.53 -24.73 20.85
N LYS A 74 11.48 -25.14 21.58
CA LYS A 74 10.11 -25.15 21.07
C LYS A 74 9.59 -23.73 20.78
N GLU A 75 9.90 -22.78 21.65
CA GLU A 75 9.50 -21.38 21.46
C GLU A 75 10.26 -20.74 20.30
N LEU A 76 11.55 -21.07 20.13
CA LEU A 76 12.36 -20.62 19.00
C LEU A 76 11.82 -21.15 17.67
N GLN A 77 11.49 -22.45 17.60
CA GLN A 77 10.85 -23.06 16.41
C GLN A 77 9.51 -22.39 16.09
N ASN A 78 8.71 -22.05 17.11
CA ASN A 78 7.46 -21.33 16.92
C ASN A 78 7.68 -19.89 16.42
N CYS A 79 8.75 -19.22 16.85
CA CYS A 79 9.14 -17.91 16.34
C CYS A 79 9.53 -18.00 14.85
N GLU A 80 10.37 -18.96 14.50
CA GLU A 80 10.79 -19.24 13.12
C GLU A 80 9.60 -19.52 12.21
N GLN A 81 8.70 -20.41 12.63
CA GLN A 81 7.51 -20.76 11.84
C GLN A 81 6.58 -19.55 11.61
N GLN A 82 6.44 -18.66 12.60
CA GLN A 82 5.67 -17.44 12.46
C GLN A 82 6.30 -16.48 11.45
N LEU A 83 7.62 -16.26 11.54
CA LEU A 83 8.36 -15.39 10.62
C LEU A 83 8.31 -15.92 9.18
N ASP A 84 8.57 -17.20 9.00
CA ASP A 84 8.53 -17.87 7.69
C ASP A 84 7.13 -17.79 7.05
N THR A 85 6.08 -18.01 7.84
CA THR A 85 4.69 -17.88 7.37
C THR A 85 4.35 -16.44 7.01
N ALA A 86 4.74 -15.47 7.83
CA ALA A 86 4.53 -14.05 7.55
C ALA A 86 5.27 -13.61 6.28
N LEU A 87 6.51 -14.05 6.12
CA LEU A 87 7.36 -13.74 4.96
C LEU A 87 6.77 -14.31 3.67
N ARG A 88 6.29 -15.57 3.69
CA ARG A 88 5.57 -16.15 2.55
C ARG A 88 4.36 -15.30 2.15
N ARG A 89 3.53 -14.89 3.12
CA ARG A 89 2.35 -14.04 2.86
C ARG A 89 2.75 -12.69 2.28
N LEU A 90 3.79 -12.05 2.83
CA LEU A 90 4.29 -10.77 2.32
C LEU A 90 4.78 -10.87 0.87
N ARG A 91 5.59 -11.89 0.57
CA ARG A 91 6.10 -12.14 -0.78
C ARG A 91 4.97 -12.38 -1.77
N LEU A 92 3.99 -13.21 -1.40
CA LEU A 92 2.81 -13.46 -2.22
C LEU A 92 2.05 -12.16 -2.52
N ARG A 93 1.77 -11.35 -1.50
CA ARG A 93 1.04 -10.10 -1.67
C ARG A 93 1.81 -9.09 -2.51
N LYS A 94 3.12 -8.96 -2.28
CA LYS A 94 4.01 -8.09 -3.07
C LYS A 94 4.00 -8.49 -4.55
N ASN A 95 4.14 -9.79 -4.83
CA ASN A 95 4.11 -10.30 -6.21
C ASN A 95 2.76 -10.03 -6.87
N GLN A 96 1.66 -10.25 -6.15
CA GLN A 96 0.32 -9.97 -6.68
C GLN A 96 0.12 -8.49 -7.03
N LEU A 97 0.52 -7.58 -6.13
CA LEU A 97 0.47 -6.14 -6.38
C LEU A 97 1.35 -5.70 -7.55
N MET A 98 2.53 -6.30 -7.67
CA MET A 98 3.45 -6.02 -8.78
C MET A 98 2.84 -6.43 -10.12
N LEU A 99 2.24 -7.63 -10.20
CA LEU A 99 1.56 -8.10 -11.41
C LEU A 99 0.35 -7.25 -11.78
N GLU A 100 -0.44 -6.83 -10.79
CA GLU A 100 -1.57 -5.90 -10.98
C GLU A 100 -1.09 -4.57 -11.56
N THR A 101 -0.03 -4.00 -10.97
CA THR A 101 0.58 -2.75 -11.45
C THR A 101 1.12 -2.88 -12.87
N ILE A 102 1.80 -3.98 -13.20
CA ILE A 102 2.29 -4.25 -14.56
C ILE A 102 1.12 -4.29 -15.55
N SER A 103 0.06 -5.03 -15.23
CA SER A 103 -1.15 -5.12 -16.07
C SER A 103 -1.77 -3.74 -16.32
N ASP A 104 -1.87 -2.91 -15.27
CA ASP A 104 -2.46 -1.58 -15.40
C ASP A 104 -1.60 -0.62 -16.23
N LEU A 105 -0.27 -0.71 -16.10
CA LEU A 105 0.65 0.04 -16.94
C LEU A 105 0.58 -0.42 -18.40
N GLN A 106 0.51 -1.72 -18.67
CA GLN A 106 0.36 -2.25 -20.02
C GLN A 106 -0.94 -1.81 -20.70
N LYS A 107 -2.05 -1.73 -19.95
CA LYS A 107 -3.31 -1.19 -20.47
C LYS A 107 -3.19 0.29 -20.83
N LYS A 108 -2.52 1.08 -19.99
CA LYS A 108 -2.28 2.51 -20.24
C LYS A 108 -1.37 2.73 -21.45
N ASP A 109 -0.29 1.96 -21.54
CA ASP A 109 0.64 1.99 -22.67
C ASP A 109 -0.09 1.71 -23.99
N LYS A 110 -0.90 0.64 -24.03
CA LYS A 110 -1.72 0.32 -25.19
C LYS A 110 -2.70 1.46 -25.54
N ALA A 111 -3.41 2.02 -24.57
CA ALA A 111 -4.35 3.11 -24.81
C ALA A 111 -3.66 4.36 -25.38
N LEU A 112 -2.46 4.70 -24.88
CA LEU A 112 -1.66 5.80 -25.39
C LEU A 112 -1.12 5.51 -26.79
N GLN A 113 -0.69 4.28 -27.06
CA GLN A 113 -0.26 3.87 -28.39
C GLN A 113 -1.40 3.97 -29.41
N ASP A 114 -2.60 3.54 -29.04
CA ASP A 114 -3.79 3.66 -29.87
C ASP A 114 -4.13 5.13 -30.16
N GLN A 115 -4.08 6.01 -29.14
CA GLN A 115 -4.27 7.45 -29.32
C GLN A 115 -3.20 8.09 -30.23
N ASN A 116 -1.93 7.74 -30.02
CA ASN A 116 -0.83 8.27 -30.83
C ASN A 116 -0.96 7.82 -32.30
N ASN A 117 -1.37 6.58 -32.54
CA ASN A 117 -1.65 6.07 -33.87
C ASN A 117 -2.78 6.85 -34.57
N VAL A 118 -3.84 7.22 -33.85
CA VAL A 118 -4.92 8.07 -34.40
C VAL A 118 -4.39 9.46 -34.75
N LEU A 119 -3.71 10.13 -33.82
CA LEU A 119 -3.15 11.46 -34.06
C LEU A 119 -2.13 11.48 -35.21
N SER A 120 -1.28 10.46 -35.31
CA SER A 120 -0.31 10.35 -36.40
C SER A 120 -1.00 10.22 -37.77
N LYS A 121 -2.15 9.53 -37.85
CA LYS A 121 -2.95 9.48 -39.08
C LYS A 121 -3.56 10.83 -39.40
N GLU A 122 -4.16 11.50 -38.42
CA GLU A 122 -4.75 12.83 -38.61
C GLU A 122 -3.72 13.87 -39.06
N VAL A 123 -2.50 13.84 -38.51
CA VAL A 123 -1.39 14.70 -38.92
C VAL A 123 -1.02 14.43 -40.38
N LYS A 124 -0.87 13.16 -40.78
CA LYS A 124 -0.55 12.80 -42.17
C LYS A 124 -1.65 13.22 -43.15
N GLU A 125 -2.92 13.17 -42.75
CA GLU A 125 -4.04 13.63 -43.57
C GLU A 125 -4.01 15.15 -43.73
N LYS A 126 -3.82 15.91 -42.64
CA LYS A 126 -3.69 17.37 -42.65
C LYS A 126 -2.48 17.85 -43.48
N GLU A 127 -1.36 17.15 -43.42
CA GLU A 127 -0.17 17.47 -44.21
C GLU A 127 -0.41 17.27 -45.71
N LYS A 128 -1.19 16.25 -46.09
CA LYS A 128 -1.62 16.06 -47.48
C LYS A 128 -2.60 17.13 -47.97
N GLU A 129 -3.43 17.68 -47.10
CA GLU A 129 -4.32 18.82 -47.44
C GLU A 129 -3.55 20.14 -47.60
N LEU A 130 -2.42 20.31 -46.92
CA LEU A 130 -1.58 21.52 -46.97
C LEU A 130 -0.59 21.54 -48.15
N LEU A 131 -0.32 20.39 -48.78
CA LEU A 131 0.48 20.32 -50.01
C LEU A 131 -0.39 20.68 -51.23
N PRO A 132 -0.09 21.77 -51.97
CA PRO A 132 -0.84 22.12 -53.18
C PRO A 132 -0.71 21.01 -54.23
N GLN A 133 -1.80 20.75 -54.95
CA GLN A 133 -1.83 19.92 -56.16
C GLN A 133 -0.60 20.20 -57.05
N PRO A 134 0.15 19.19 -57.54
CA PRO A 134 1.16 19.44 -58.56
C PRO A 134 0.44 19.87 -59.83
N GLN A 135 0.61 21.14 -60.21
CA GLN A 135 0.33 21.54 -61.59
C GLN A 135 1.28 20.80 -62.52
N PRO A 136 0.82 20.28 -63.68
CA PRO A 136 1.73 19.71 -64.66
C PRO A 136 2.50 20.87 -65.31
N GLN A 137 3.75 21.06 -64.91
CA GLN A 137 4.68 21.91 -65.64
C GLN A 137 5.92 21.14 -66.05
N ALA A 138 6.27 21.37 -67.31
CA ALA A 138 7.14 20.58 -68.15
C ALA A 138 8.59 20.52 -67.67
N GLN A 139 9.27 19.49 -68.17
CA GLN A 139 10.70 19.19 -68.04
C GLN A 139 11.60 20.40 -68.28
N THR A 140 12.58 20.63 -67.39
CA THR A 140 13.94 21.03 -67.78
C THR A 140 14.96 20.56 -66.73
N HIS A 141 16.07 20.05 -67.25
CA HIS A 141 17.27 19.55 -66.56
C HIS A 141 17.93 20.57 -65.61
N ASP A 142 18.48 20.12 -64.47
CA ASP A 142 19.93 19.99 -64.24
C ASP A 142 20.26 19.65 -62.77
N ASN A 143 21.37 18.91 -62.59
CA ASN A 143 21.91 18.44 -61.30
C ASN A 143 22.35 19.59 -60.36
N ILE A 144 22.25 19.38 -59.04
CA ILE A 144 23.37 19.25 -58.07
C ILE A 144 22.85 19.37 -56.62
N GLY A 145 23.06 18.27 -55.86
CA GLY A 145 23.48 18.21 -54.45
C GLY A 145 22.78 19.07 -53.39
N THR A 146 21.89 18.45 -52.61
CA THR A 146 21.59 18.88 -51.24
C THR A 146 21.55 17.68 -50.30
N LEU A 147 22.40 17.71 -49.27
CA LEU A 147 22.67 16.67 -48.28
C LEU A 147 21.40 16.28 -47.50
N ASN A 148 21.12 14.98 -47.45
CA ASN A 148 20.00 14.41 -46.69
C ASN A 148 20.53 13.88 -45.35
N LEU A 149 20.25 14.59 -44.24
CA LEU A 149 20.64 14.23 -42.86
C LEU A 149 19.59 13.30 -42.20
N GLY A 150 18.82 12.55 -42.99
CA GLY A 150 17.67 11.77 -42.50
C GLY A 150 17.97 10.34 -42.04
N GLU A 151 19.16 9.80 -42.28
CA GLU A 151 19.47 8.40 -41.94
C GLU A 151 19.97 8.23 -40.49
N MET A 152 19.17 8.60 -39.48
CA MET A 152 19.51 8.28 -38.08
C MET A 152 18.45 7.54 -37.26
N TYR A 153 17.28 7.20 -37.80
CA TYR A 153 16.43 6.25 -37.09
C TYR A 153 15.44 5.55 -38.02
N GLU A 154 15.92 4.54 -38.75
CA GLU A 154 15.04 3.49 -39.25
C GLU A 154 15.66 2.12 -38.96
N THR A 155 15.53 1.70 -37.70
CA THR A 155 15.66 0.29 -37.33
C THR A 155 14.30 -0.38 -37.44
N HIS A 156 13.98 -0.94 -38.60
CA HIS A 156 12.94 -1.98 -38.72
C HIS A 156 13.35 -3.09 -39.69
N ALA A 157 13.42 -4.30 -39.11
CA ALA A 157 12.93 -5.58 -39.62
C ALA A 157 13.24 -6.06 -41.08
N GLN A 158 13.95 -7.19 -41.10
CA GLN A 158 13.71 -8.38 -41.94
C GLN A 158 14.02 -8.32 -43.46
N ILE A 159 15.21 -8.81 -43.83
CA ILE A 159 15.49 -9.39 -45.16
C ILE A 159 15.97 -10.83 -44.96
N GLY A 160 15.38 -11.77 -45.69
CA GLY A 160 15.82 -13.15 -45.73
C GLY A 160 14.95 -14.03 -46.61
N GLY A 161 14.87 -13.73 -47.91
CA GLY A 161 14.33 -14.63 -48.91
C GLY A 161 15.41 -15.58 -49.42
N GLY A 162 15.16 -16.89 -49.36
CA GLY A 162 16.03 -17.93 -49.93
C GLY A 162 15.23 -19.18 -50.21
N ASN A 163 14.87 -19.38 -51.48
CA ASN A 163 14.17 -20.56 -51.98
C ASN A 163 15.15 -21.72 -52.11
N VAL A 164 15.10 -22.72 -51.21
CA VAL A 164 15.69 -24.05 -51.42
C VAL A 164 14.76 -25.12 -50.83
N LYS A 165 14.16 -25.88 -51.74
CA LYS A 165 13.82 -27.31 -51.73
C LYS A 165 13.22 -27.94 -50.45
N MET A 166 12.04 -28.52 -50.66
CA MET A 166 11.40 -29.64 -49.94
C MET A 166 12.30 -30.39 -48.94
N GLU A 167 11.86 -30.44 -47.69
CA GLU A 167 11.65 -31.70 -46.97
C GLU A 167 10.66 -31.46 -45.82
N GLU A 168 9.60 -32.25 -45.82
CA GLU A 168 8.54 -32.24 -44.82
C GLU A 168 8.99 -33.02 -43.59
N THR A 169 9.09 -32.39 -42.41
CA THR A 169 9.11 -33.15 -41.15
C THR A 169 8.53 -32.37 -39.98
N ARG A 170 7.36 -32.85 -39.53
CA ARG A 170 6.74 -32.81 -38.19
C ARG A 170 6.85 -31.53 -37.35
N ARG A 171 5.65 -31.01 -37.08
CA ARG A 171 5.31 -30.25 -35.86
C ARG A 171 5.90 -30.89 -34.60
N GLN A 172 6.54 -30.07 -33.78
CA GLN A 172 6.58 -30.31 -32.35
C GLN A 172 6.32 -28.99 -31.64
N ASP A 173 5.11 -28.90 -31.08
CA ASP A 173 4.74 -27.96 -30.03
C ASP A 173 5.79 -27.98 -28.92
N GLN A 174 6.28 -26.80 -28.55
CA GLN A 174 6.47 -26.29 -27.18
C GLN A 174 7.42 -25.09 -27.23
N ALA A 175 6.89 -23.91 -27.53
CA ALA A 175 7.57 -22.67 -27.18
C ALA A 175 7.29 -22.39 -25.70
N LEU A 176 8.20 -22.83 -24.81
CA LEU A 176 8.20 -22.36 -23.43
C LEU A 176 8.43 -20.84 -23.40
N PRO A 177 7.76 -20.10 -22.50
CA PRO A 177 7.99 -18.67 -22.36
C PRO A 177 9.41 -18.43 -21.84
N VAL A 178 10.28 -17.92 -22.70
CA VAL A 178 11.62 -17.46 -22.30
C VAL A 178 11.43 -16.36 -21.26
N MET A 179 11.90 -16.61 -20.03
CA MET A 179 11.78 -15.64 -18.94
C MET A 179 12.56 -14.37 -19.29
N PRO A 180 11.95 -13.18 -19.14
CA PRO A 180 12.64 -11.90 -19.34
C PRO A 180 13.89 -11.76 -18.46
N HIS A 181 14.88 -11.01 -18.96
CA HIS A 181 16.20 -10.86 -18.33
C HIS A 181 16.15 -10.37 -16.87
N TRP A 182 15.17 -9.53 -16.50
CA TRP A 182 14.98 -9.05 -15.13
C TRP A 182 14.59 -10.16 -14.14
N MET A 183 14.05 -11.28 -14.64
CA MET A 183 13.63 -12.44 -13.83
C MET A 183 14.80 -13.39 -13.52
N LEU A 184 15.91 -13.28 -14.23
CA LEU A 184 17.09 -14.14 -14.04
C LEU A 184 17.96 -13.71 -12.84
N GLN A 185 17.78 -12.50 -12.32
CA GLN A 185 18.59 -11.97 -11.20
C GLN A 185 18.26 -12.59 -9.84
N TYR A 186 17.21 -13.40 -9.74
CA TYR A 186 16.77 -14.03 -8.48
C TYR A 186 17.03 -15.54 -8.42
N ILE A 187 17.62 -16.14 -9.47
CA ILE A 187 17.75 -17.60 -9.58
C ILE A 187 19.09 -18.13 -9.02
N ASN A 188 20.07 -17.26 -8.75
CA ASN A 188 21.41 -17.67 -8.29
C ASN A 188 21.84 -16.99 -6.97
N GLN A 189 20.96 -16.94 -5.96
CA GLN A 189 21.37 -16.63 -4.59
C GLN A 189 20.95 -17.74 -3.63
#